data_AF-A0A3D1H510-F1
#
_entry.id   AF-A0A3D1H510-F1
#
_cell.length_a   1.000
_cell.length_b   1.000
_cell.length_c   1.000
_cell.angle_alpha   90.00
_cell.angle_beta   90.00
_cell.angle_gamma   90.00
#
_symmetry.space_group_name_H-M   'P 1'
#
loop_
_entity.id
_entity.type
_entity.pdbx_description
1 polymer ?
#
loop_
_entity_poly.entity_id
_entity_poly.type
_entity_poly.pdbx_seq_one_letter_code
_entity_poly.pdbx_strand_id
1 'polypeptide(L)'
;MGLLDFFKKKPTEEQKVKLDEGLEKTRSSFISKISKVVVGKSSISDDFLDELEEVLISSDVGVNTTVKIIDRIEARVSRDKYLSQSELNVMLKEEITNLLAETEMPIQNTDVKPYVIMVVGVNGVGKTTTIGKLANMFKNQGLKVVLGAGDTFRAAAVDQ
;
A
#
# COMPACT_ATOMS: atom_id res chain seq x y z
N MET A 1 1.52 25.94 2.49
CA MET A 1 1.68 24.48 2.52
C MET A 1 0.51 23.95 3.33
N GLY A 2 -0.35 23.17 2.70
CA GLY A 2 -1.51 22.56 3.34
C GLY A 2 -1.10 21.42 4.28
N LEU A 3 -1.96 21.13 5.25
CA LEU A 3 -1.68 20.15 6.32
C LEU A 3 -1.33 18.75 5.79
N LEU A 4 -1.95 18.34 4.68
CA LEU A 4 -1.78 17.00 4.08
C LEU A 4 -0.76 16.97 2.93
N ASP A 5 -0.07 18.07 2.65
CA ASP A 5 0.92 18.13 1.56
C ASP A 5 2.13 17.21 1.79
N PHE A 6 2.30 16.64 2.99
CA PHE A 6 3.33 15.63 3.23
C PHE A 6 3.13 14.37 2.38
N PHE A 7 1.89 14.03 2.00
CA PHE A 7 1.62 12.92 1.08
C PHE A 7 2.05 13.20 -0.36
N LYS A 8 2.27 14.47 -0.74
CA LYS A 8 2.77 14.86 -2.07
C LYS A 8 4.30 14.83 -2.17
N LYS A 9 5.00 14.78 -1.04
CA LYS A 9 6.47 14.86 -1.02
C LYS A 9 7.06 13.50 -1.35
N LYS A 10 8.13 13.50 -2.14
CA LYS A 10 8.94 12.29 -2.33
C LYS A 10 9.54 11.87 -0.98
N PRO A 11 9.53 10.57 -0.65
CA PRO A 11 10.11 10.08 0.59
C PRO A 11 11.62 10.35 0.61
N THR A 12 12.15 10.70 1.79
CA THR A 12 13.59 10.80 2.03
C THR A 12 14.24 9.41 1.97
N GLU A 13 15.57 9.35 1.83
CA GLU A 13 16.28 8.06 1.84
C GLU A 13 16.04 7.27 3.14
N GLU A 14 16.02 7.94 4.29
CA GLU A 14 15.68 7.30 5.56
C GLU A 14 14.24 6.73 5.57
N GLN A 15 13.28 7.44 4.97
CA GLN A 15 11.90 6.96 4.85
C GLN A 15 11.78 5.76 3.91
N LYS A 16 12.58 5.73 2.82
CA LYS A 16 12.64 4.57 1.92
C LYS A 16 13.21 3.34 2.62
N VAL A 17 14.30 3.49 3.37
CA VAL A 17 14.89 2.39 4.15
C VAL A 17 13.87 1.82 5.14
N LYS A 18 13.18 2.68 5.91
CA LYS A 18 12.13 2.22 6.84
C LYS A 18 10.95 1.55 6.14
N LEU A 19 10.60 2.00 4.94
CA LEU A 19 9.56 1.38 4.13
C LEU A 19 9.99 0.00 3.65
N ASP A 20 11.22 -0.14 3.15
CA ASP A 20 11.79 -1.40 2.69
C ASP A 20 11.88 -2.42 3.85
N GLU A 21 12.36 -2.00 5.02
CA GLU A 21 12.39 -2.81 6.24
C GLU A 21 10.97 -3.24 6.68
N GLY A 22 10.00 -2.31 6.65
CA GLY A 22 8.62 -2.60 7.02
C GLY A 22 7.91 -3.60 6.09
N LEU A 23 8.34 -3.67 4.83
CA LEU A 23 7.77 -4.55 3.80
C LEU A 23 8.59 -5.83 3.56
N GLU A 24 9.74 -6.01 4.22
CA GLU A 24 10.69 -7.10 3.95
C GLU A 24 10.05 -8.49 4.01
N LYS A 25 9.22 -8.75 5.03
CA LYS A 25 8.52 -10.04 5.19
C LYS A 25 7.53 -10.30 4.06
N THR A 26 6.73 -9.30 3.69
CA THR A 26 5.75 -9.41 2.59
C THR A 26 6.47 -9.60 1.27
N ARG A 27 7.53 -8.82 1.01
CA ARG A 27 8.34 -8.90 -0.21
C ARG A 27 9.02 -10.27 -0.35
N SER A 28 9.67 -10.77 0.69
CA SER A 28 10.35 -12.07 0.66
C SER A 28 9.38 -13.22 0.44
N SER A 29 8.23 -13.21 1.14
CA SER A 29 7.17 -14.20 0.97
C SER A 29 6.61 -14.19 -0.47
N PHE A 30 6.29 -13.01 -0.99
CA PHE A 30 5.74 -12.84 -2.33
C PHE A 30 6.71 -13.28 -3.44
N ILE A 31 7.96 -12.83 -3.39
CA ILE A 31 9.00 -13.23 -4.37
C ILE A 31 9.25 -14.74 -4.32
N SER A 32 9.22 -15.35 -3.13
CA SER A 32 9.38 -16.81 -2.99
C SER A 32 8.24 -17.58 -3.68
N LYS A 33 6.98 -17.13 -3.51
CA LYS A 33 5.83 -17.74 -4.19
C LYS A 33 5.92 -17.61 -5.71
N ILE A 34 6.19 -16.41 -6.23
CA ILE A 34 6.35 -16.17 -7.68
C ILE A 34 7.50 -17.02 -8.25
N SER A 35 8.63 -17.09 -7.56
CA SER A 35 9.78 -17.83 -8.06
C SER A 35 9.46 -19.31 -8.26
N LYS A 36 8.61 -19.90 -7.41
CA LYS A 36 8.16 -21.29 -7.55
C LYS A 36 7.29 -21.50 -8.80
N VAL A 37 6.38 -20.57 -9.06
CA VAL A 37 5.47 -20.59 -10.23
C VAL A 37 6.25 -20.50 -11.55
N VAL A 38 7.37 -19.79 -11.57
CA VAL A 38 8.19 -19.59 -12.78
C VAL A 38 9.18 -20.73 -13.02
N VAL A 39 9.50 -21.56 -12.02
CA VAL A 39 10.49 -22.65 -12.19
C VAL A 39 10.02 -23.64 -13.26
N GLY A 40 10.83 -23.81 -14.30
CA GLY A 40 10.58 -24.77 -15.37
C GLY A 40 9.60 -24.31 -16.45
N LYS A 41 9.06 -23.09 -16.36
CA LYS A 41 8.19 -22.51 -17.38
C LYS A 41 9.00 -21.62 -18.34
N SER A 42 8.88 -21.88 -19.64
CA SER A 42 9.62 -21.17 -20.70
C SER A 42 8.81 -20.06 -21.39
N SER A 43 7.53 -19.94 -21.06
CA SER A 43 6.59 -18.97 -21.62
C SER A 43 5.44 -18.73 -20.63
N ILE A 44 4.75 -17.59 -20.80
CA ILE A 44 3.54 -17.29 -20.06
C ILE A 44 2.38 -17.99 -20.76
N SER A 45 1.96 -19.13 -20.20
CA SER A 45 0.77 -19.89 -20.58
C SER A 45 -0.41 -19.55 -19.68
N ASP A 46 -1.60 -19.98 -20.07
CA ASP A 46 -2.81 -19.86 -19.23
C ASP A 46 -2.59 -20.50 -17.85
N ASP A 47 -2.02 -21.71 -17.79
CA ASP A 47 -1.63 -22.38 -16.54
C ASP A 47 -0.68 -21.55 -15.65
N PHE A 48 0.13 -20.68 -16.24
CA PHE A 48 1.00 -19.78 -15.47
C PHE A 48 0.23 -18.60 -14.89
N LEU A 49 -0.71 -18.04 -15.65
CA LEU A 49 -1.55 -16.93 -15.19
C LEU A 49 -2.47 -17.38 -14.06
N ASP A 50 -3.01 -18.60 -14.14
CA ASP A 50 -3.83 -19.20 -13.08
C ASP A 50 -3.04 -19.36 -11.77
N GLU A 51 -1.80 -19.87 -11.84
CA GLU A 51 -0.95 -19.98 -10.65
C GLU A 51 -0.55 -18.61 -10.09
N LEU A 52 -0.33 -17.61 -10.96
CA LEU A 52 -0.03 -16.25 -10.55
C LEU A 52 -1.24 -15.59 -9.85
N GLU A 53 -2.45 -15.86 -10.33
CA GLU A 53 -3.70 -15.43 -9.69
C GLU A 53 -3.80 -16.00 -8.27
N GLU A 54 -3.56 -17.30 -8.09
CA GLU A 54 -3.58 -17.93 -6.76
C GLU A 54 -2.54 -17.31 -5.82
N VAL A 55 -1.34 -17.01 -6.33
CA VAL A 55 -0.30 -16.32 -5.55
C VAL A 55 -0.74 -14.93 -5.11
N LEU A 56 -1.35 -14.14 -5.99
CA LEU A 56 -1.84 -12.79 -5.66
C LEU A 56 -2.98 -12.85 -4.62
N ILE A 57 -3.95 -13.76 -4.80
CA ILE A 57 -5.05 -13.95 -3.85
C ILE A 57 -4.53 -14.39 -2.48
N SER A 58 -3.65 -15.38 -2.43
CA SER A 58 -3.05 -15.87 -1.18
C SER A 58 -2.08 -14.88 -0.52
N SER A 59 -1.82 -13.74 -1.16
CA SER A 59 -1.01 -12.63 -0.66
C SER A 59 -1.85 -11.39 -0.33
N ASP A 60 -3.15 -11.58 -0.05
CA ASP A 60 -4.08 -10.55 0.43
C ASP A 60 -4.35 -9.39 -0.56
N VAL A 61 -4.14 -9.61 -1.87
CA VAL A 61 -4.43 -8.60 -2.91
C VAL A 61 -5.94 -8.44 -3.15
N GLY A 62 -6.70 -9.52 -2.92
CA GLY A 62 -8.15 -9.59 -3.11
C GLY A 62 -8.56 -9.89 -4.55
N VAL A 63 -9.64 -10.66 -4.71
CA VAL A 63 -10.09 -11.24 -5.99
C VAL A 63 -10.24 -10.19 -7.10
N ASN A 64 -11.01 -9.12 -6.87
CA ASN A 64 -11.27 -8.12 -7.92
C ASN A 64 -10.00 -7.39 -8.40
N THR A 65 -9.05 -7.16 -7.49
CA THR A 65 -7.78 -6.51 -7.83
C THR A 65 -6.88 -7.48 -8.58
N THR A 66 -6.82 -8.74 -8.14
CA THR A 66 -6.07 -9.80 -8.82
C THR A 66 -6.54 -9.98 -10.26
N VAL A 67 -7.84 -10.14 -10.51
CA VAL A 67 -8.39 -10.28 -11.87
C VAL A 67 -7.93 -9.14 -12.77
N LYS A 68 -8.03 -7.89 -12.30
CA LYS A 68 -7.56 -6.72 -13.06
C LYS A 68 -6.06 -6.75 -13.36
N ILE A 69 -5.24 -7.28 -12.45
CA ILE A 69 -3.79 -7.42 -12.66
C ILE A 69 -3.56 -8.50 -13.73
N ILE A 70 -4.19 -9.65 -13.60
CA ILE A 70 -4.02 -10.78 -14.54
C ILE A 70 -4.46 -10.38 -15.95
N ASP A 71 -5.63 -9.78 -16.13
CA ASP A 71 -6.13 -9.30 -17.43
C ASP A 71 -5.12 -8.37 -18.12
N ARG A 72 -4.46 -7.48 -17.34
CA ARG A 72 -3.44 -6.55 -17.86
C ARG A 72 -2.16 -7.26 -18.26
N ILE A 73 -1.72 -8.22 -17.45
CA ILE A 73 -0.54 -9.03 -17.75
C ILE A 73 -0.79 -9.85 -19.01
N GLU A 74 -1.93 -10.54 -19.11
CA GLU A 74 -2.34 -11.32 -20.29
C GLU A 74 -2.38 -10.45 -21.56
N ALA A 75 -3.04 -9.30 -21.50
CA ALA A 75 -3.10 -8.36 -22.61
C ALA A 75 -1.71 -7.87 -23.04
N ARG A 76 -0.77 -7.71 -22.09
CA ARG A 76 0.61 -7.31 -22.41
C ARG A 76 1.44 -8.43 -23.00
N VAL A 77 1.32 -9.66 -22.47
CA VAL A 77 1.96 -10.86 -23.01
C VAL A 77 1.50 -11.17 -24.42
N SER A 78 0.20 -10.98 -24.72
CA SER A 78 -0.33 -11.19 -26.07
C SER A 78 0.34 -10.28 -27.13
N ARG A 79 0.88 -9.13 -26.70
CA ARG A 79 1.67 -8.21 -27.53
C ARG A 79 3.15 -8.59 -27.56
N ASP A 80 3.70 -8.95 -26.40
CA ASP A 80 5.12 -9.19 -26.18
C ASP A 80 5.38 -10.72 -26.06
N LYS A 81 5.70 -11.36 -27.20
CA LYS A 81 5.75 -12.84 -27.37
C LYS A 81 6.71 -13.63 -26.46
N TYR A 82 7.62 -13.00 -25.72
CA TYR A 82 8.59 -13.69 -24.87
C TYR A 82 8.86 -12.91 -23.58
N LEU A 83 8.77 -13.60 -22.43
CA LEU A 83 8.96 -13.01 -21.11
C LEU A 83 9.79 -13.94 -20.21
N SER A 84 10.83 -13.39 -19.61
CA SER A 84 11.66 -13.98 -18.57
C SER A 84 11.12 -13.68 -17.17
N GLN A 85 11.58 -14.41 -16.15
CA GLN A 85 11.22 -14.17 -14.75
C GLN A 85 11.52 -12.73 -14.28
N SER A 86 12.64 -12.17 -14.73
CA SER A 86 13.01 -10.79 -14.42
C SER A 86 12.03 -9.79 -15.02
N GLU A 87 11.56 -10.06 -16.24
CA GLU A 87 10.59 -9.19 -16.92
C GLU A 87 9.20 -9.28 -16.30
N LEU A 88 8.78 -10.46 -15.82
CA LEU A 88 7.53 -10.62 -15.08
C LEU A 88 7.47 -9.73 -13.83
N ASN A 89 8.51 -9.73 -13.00
CA ASN A 89 8.54 -8.91 -11.78
C ASN A 89 8.46 -7.41 -12.10
N VAL A 90 9.12 -6.99 -13.18
CA VAL A 90 9.05 -5.60 -13.67
C VAL A 90 7.64 -5.28 -14.15
N MET A 91 7.05 -6.18 -14.94
CA MET A 91 5.71 -6.01 -15.48
C MET A 91 4.66 -5.93 -14.36
N LEU A 92 4.69 -6.84 -13.39
CA LEU A 92 3.81 -6.81 -12.22
C LEU A 92 3.93 -5.49 -11.47
N LYS A 93 5.16 -5.02 -11.23
CA LYS A 93 5.39 -3.74 -10.57
C LYS A 93 4.76 -2.59 -11.35
N GLU A 94 4.95 -2.55 -12.67
CA GLU A 94 4.38 -1.50 -13.53
C GLU A 94 2.86 -1.54 -13.54
N GLU A 95 2.24 -2.70 -13.77
CA GLU A 95 0.79 -2.82 -13.83
C GLU A 95 0.11 -2.51 -12.49
N ILE A 96 0.69 -2.96 -11.37
CA ILE A 96 0.19 -2.62 -10.03
C ILE A 96 0.33 -1.11 -9.79
N THR A 97 1.44 -0.50 -10.18
CA THR A 97 1.66 0.95 -10.02
C THR A 97 0.63 1.74 -10.84
N ASN A 98 0.39 1.35 -12.09
CA ASN A 98 -0.59 1.98 -12.97
C ASN A 98 -2.01 1.84 -12.41
N LEU A 99 -2.37 0.64 -11.92
CA LEU A 99 -3.68 0.38 -11.32
C LEU A 99 -3.92 1.25 -10.08
N LEU A 100 -2.90 1.44 -9.24
CA LEU A 100 -2.98 2.33 -8.08
C LEU A 100 -3.15 3.80 -8.51
N ALA A 101 -2.40 4.25 -9.52
CA ALA A 101 -2.45 5.62 -10.04
C ALA A 101 -3.84 6.00 -10.61
N GLU A 102 -4.56 5.04 -11.21
CA GLU A 102 -5.93 5.27 -11.71
C GLU A 102 -6.95 5.61 -10.62
N THR A 103 -6.65 5.27 -9.37
CA THR A 103 -7.52 5.53 -8.22
C THR A 103 -7.05 6.68 -7.35
N GLU A 104 -6.03 7.42 -7.79
CA GLU A 104 -5.49 8.53 -7.03
C GLU A 104 -6.52 9.66 -6.90
N MET A 105 -6.95 9.93 -5.68
CA MET A 105 -7.80 11.07 -5.37
C MET A 105 -6.94 12.28 -5.00
N PRO A 106 -7.30 13.50 -5.44
CA PRO A 106 -6.55 14.69 -5.09
C PRO A 106 -6.61 14.91 -3.57
N ILE A 107 -5.45 15.16 -2.97
CA ILE A 107 -5.36 15.55 -1.56
C ILE A 107 -6.05 16.91 -1.38
N GLN A 108 -7.17 16.90 -0.68
CA GLN A 108 -7.92 18.11 -0.34
C GLN A 108 -7.33 18.73 0.93
N ASN A 109 -6.83 19.96 0.81
CA ASN A 109 -6.50 20.79 1.95
C ASN A 109 -7.60 21.84 2.14
N THR A 110 -7.78 22.30 3.38
CA THR A 110 -8.60 23.46 3.70
C THR A 110 -7.77 24.47 4.47
N ASP A 111 -8.00 25.75 4.23
CA ASP A 111 -7.39 26.84 4.99
C ASP A 111 -8.18 27.19 6.27
N VAL A 112 -9.36 26.56 6.46
CA VAL A 112 -10.19 26.73 7.66
C VAL A 112 -9.47 26.16 8.88
N LYS A 113 -9.42 26.94 9.96
CA LYS A 113 -8.80 26.55 11.23
C LYS A 113 -9.83 26.56 12.37
N PRO A 114 -9.77 25.59 13.30
CA PRO A 114 -8.85 24.46 13.32
C PRO A 114 -9.16 23.42 12.24
N TYR A 115 -8.12 22.74 11.72
CA TYR A 115 -8.31 21.57 10.87
C TYR A 115 -8.68 20.38 11.77
N VAL A 116 -9.87 19.82 11.59
CA VAL A 116 -10.41 18.75 12.44
C VAL A 116 -10.19 17.39 11.77
N ILE A 117 -9.43 16.51 12.42
CA ILE A 117 -9.24 15.11 12.00
C ILE A 117 -10.02 14.21 12.97
N MET A 118 -11.00 13.48 12.44
CA MET A 118 -11.69 12.42 13.19
C MET A 118 -11.14 11.07 12.75
N VAL A 119 -10.51 10.34 13.68
CA VAL A 119 -9.98 9.00 13.42
C VAL A 119 -11.01 7.97 13.85
N VAL A 120 -11.40 7.08 12.94
CA VAL A 120 -12.41 6.04 13.15
C VAL A 120 -11.86 4.65 12.84
N GLY A 121 -12.49 3.60 13.37
CA GLY A 121 -12.10 2.21 13.13
C GLY A 121 -12.40 1.29 14.31
N VAL A 122 -12.23 -0.03 14.11
CA VAL A 122 -12.49 -1.05 15.15
C VAL A 122 -11.40 -1.10 16.22
N ASN A 123 -11.60 -1.89 17.27
CA ASN A 123 -10.61 -2.03 18.35
C ASN A 123 -9.35 -2.77 17.87
N GLY A 124 -8.19 -2.39 18.40
CA GLY A 124 -6.91 -3.08 18.11
C GLY A 124 -6.18 -2.63 16.83
N VAL A 125 -6.81 -1.87 15.93
CA VAL A 125 -6.17 -1.43 14.65
C VAL A 125 -5.14 -0.29 14.82
N GLY A 126 -4.86 0.14 16.05
CA GLY A 126 -3.85 1.17 16.33
C GLY A 126 -4.32 2.62 16.20
N LYS A 127 -5.63 2.91 16.37
CA LYS A 127 -6.18 4.28 16.27
C LYS A 127 -5.44 5.30 17.15
N THR A 128 -5.38 5.07 18.46
CA THR A 128 -4.74 5.97 19.43
C THR A 128 -3.25 6.14 19.15
N THR A 129 -2.56 5.03 18.81
CA THR A 129 -1.15 5.05 18.39
C THR A 129 -0.92 5.94 17.16
N THR A 130 -1.80 5.84 16.16
CA THR A 130 -1.72 6.67 14.95
C THR A 130 -2.03 8.14 15.23
N ILE A 131 -3.00 8.43 16.13
CA ILE A 131 -3.26 9.80 16.60
C ILE A 131 -2.00 10.40 17.25
N GLY A 132 -1.32 9.64 18.12
CA GLY A 132 -0.07 10.08 18.74
C GLY A 132 1.05 10.35 17.72
N LYS A 133 1.21 9.47 16.73
CA LYS A 133 2.17 9.67 15.62
C LYS A 133 1.87 10.93 14.82
N LEU A 134 0.60 11.15 14.45
CA LEU A 134 0.16 12.36 13.74
C LEU A 134 0.36 13.62 14.58
N ALA A 135 0.04 13.58 15.87
CA ALA A 135 0.22 14.70 16.79
C ALA A 135 1.70 15.10 16.90
N ASN A 136 2.60 14.12 17.07
CA ASN A 136 4.04 14.35 17.08
C ASN A 136 4.53 14.92 15.75
N MET A 137 4.06 14.37 14.62
CA MET A 137 4.40 14.87 13.29
C MET A 137 3.99 16.33 13.09
N PHE A 138 2.76 16.70 13.42
CA PHE A 138 2.27 18.07 13.28
C PHE A 138 2.95 19.04 14.26
N LYS A 139 3.22 18.60 15.49
CA LYS A 139 4.01 19.38 16.46
C LYS A 139 5.43 19.67 15.95
N ASN A 140 6.09 18.68 15.34
CA ASN A 140 7.42 18.85 14.74
C ASN A 140 7.42 19.77 13.51
N GLN A 141 6.25 19.97 12.87
CA GLN A 141 6.05 20.98 11.83
C GLN A 141 5.71 22.38 12.39
N GLY A 142 5.72 22.55 13.72
CA GLY A 142 5.44 23.82 14.40
C GLY A 142 3.96 24.14 14.60
N LEU A 143 3.06 23.17 14.38
CA LEU A 143 1.62 23.37 14.53
C LEU A 143 1.17 23.19 15.99
N LYS A 144 0.14 23.93 16.38
CA LYS A 144 -0.56 23.73 17.66
C LYS A 144 -1.56 22.60 17.50
N VAL A 145 -1.40 21.54 18.28
CA VAL A 145 -2.23 20.33 18.23
C VAL A 145 -3.03 20.22 19.52
N VAL A 146 -4.32 19.91 19.40
CA VAL A 146 -5.21 19.58 20.52
C VAL A 146 -5.74 18.17 20.28
N LEU A 147 -5.71 17.33 21.31
CA LEU A 147 -6.27 15.97 21.28
C LEU A 147 -7.59 15.96 22.04
N GLY A 148 -8.63 15.37 21.42
CA GLY A 148 -9.89 15.08 22.08
C GLY A 148 -10.02 13.58 22.34
N ALA A 149 -10.10 13.18 23.61
CA ALA A 149 -10.27 11.79 24.02
C ALA A 149 -11.73 11.33 23.81
N GLY A 150 -12.11 11.11 22.54
CA GLY A 150 -13.47 10.73 22.14
C GLY A 150 -13.81 9.24 22.25
N ASP A 151 -12.83 8.36 22.49
CA ASP A 151 -13.07 6.92 22.73
C ASP A 151 -13.43 6.71 24.22
N THR A 152 -14.68 7.03 24.58
CA THR A 152 -15.17 6.99 25.96
C THR A 152 -15.81 5.64 26.35
N PHE A 153 -15.95 4.71 25.40
CA PHE A 153 -16.53 3.39 25.66
C PHE A 153 -15.52 2.45 26.32
N ARG A 154 -14.24 2.58 25.99
CA ARG A 154 -13.17 1.75 26.54
C ARG A 154 -12.53 2.47 27.72
N ALA A 155 -12.61 1.86 28.91
CA ALA A 155 -12.12 2.46 30.16
C ALA A 155 -10.68 2.99 30.08
N ALA A 156 -9.77 2.23 29.48
CA ALA A 156 -8.35 2.60 29.35
C ALA A 156 -8.03 3.45 28.10
N ALA A 157 -9.00 3.76 27.24
CA ALA A 157 -8.72 4.48 25.99
C ALA A 157 -8.47 5.97 26.18
N VAL A 158 -8.94 6.56 27.30
CA VAL A 158 -8.65 7.95 27.66
C VAL A 158 -7.24 8.09 28.25
N ASP A 159 -6.79 7.09 29.02
CA ASP A 159 -5.46 7.09 29.65
C ASP A 159 -4.33 6.74 28.66
N GLN A 160 -4.66 6.07 27.55
CA GLN A 160 -3.74 5.63 26.48
C GLN A 160 -3.36 6.76 25.52
#